data_AF-A0A932JJK8-F1
#
_entry.id   AF-A0A932JJK8-F1
#
_cell.length_a   1.000
_cell.length_b   1.000
_cell.length_c   1.000
_cell.angle_alpha   90.00
_cell.angle_beta   90.00
_cell.angle_gamma   90.00
#
_symmetry.space_group_name_H-M   'P 1'
#
loop_
_entity.id
_entity.type
_entity.pdbx_description
1 polymer ?
#
loop_
_entity_poly.entity_id
_entity_poly.type
_entity_poly.pdbx_seq_one_letter_code
_entity_poly.pdbx_strand_id
1 'polypeptide(L)'
;AAADYGTAGSVRNAAELLTDRFIVISGDVLTDFDISAALDFHKQKGAKATILLTRVPNPLQFGIVMTDSEGRITRFLEKPSWGEVFSDTINTGIYILDADVLDLIPYQRDFDFSKDLFPLMLSKNMPLYGYISTGYWRDIGNLNEYQIASMDVLDKKVNITISGEYRNSCIVGRDVVLAPSAVFSGMVVLGNNTTVGNNAKLHNCVVGNNVTIGSSAHLSGVVLWDNVIVGEGASLTDDVICNDTVIGGDSTITENVFIAEGCIIGREATLLPNIKLWPRKQVEAGAILSRSLVQEEKWLRELFTDARITGLSNIEVNPEFAAKLGSAVGNAVGANVRIVASRDADASSRMTHRALMSGLMSVGVSINDLQVTSIPQTRQELRNGKAVAGIHIRRSIRQHDKTDIILFNSDGRDLPSAKAKSIERFFFGEDIRRVPFDKVGSINFPERTNETYISRFKDTLNIDAIAEKHFKMLIDYSFGLASNIFPHILGKFKATVVSMNNYMDAS
;
A
#
# COMPACT_ATOMS: atom_id res chain seq x y z
N ALA A 1 -8.98 20.11 -12.89
CA ALA A 1 -8.75 19.68 -14.28
C ALA A 1 -9.73 18.57 -14.64
N ALA A 2 -10.21 18.50 -15.89
CA ALA A 2 -11.15 17.47 -16.34
C ALA A 2 -10.48 16.09 -16.61
N ALA A 3 -9.16 16.09 -16.76
CA ALA A 3 -8.28 14.92 -16.87
C ALA A 3 -6.84 15.33 -16.46
N ASP A 4 -5.94 14.36 -16.33
CA ASP A 4 -4.50 14.60 -16.29
C ASP A 4 -4.01 14.83 -17.73
N TYR A 5 -3.42 15.99 -17.99
CA TYR A 5 -2.91 16.38 -19.31
C TYR A 5 -1.38 16.43 -19.36
N GLY A 6 -0.71 15.81 -18.38
CA GLY A 6 0.74 15.88 -18.26
C GLY A 6 1.22 17.25 -17.79
N THR A 7 2.54 17.39 -17.61
CA THR A 7 3.15 18.58 -17.00
C THR A 7 3.01 19.84 -17.87
N ALA A 8 3.30 19.73 -19.17
CA ALA A 8 3.22 20.86 -20.11
C ALA A 8 1.76 21.14 -20.51
N GLY A 9 0.94 20.10 -20.70
CA GLY A 9 -0.49 20.25 -20.97
C GLY A 9 -1.23 20.94 -19.82
N SER A 10 -0.81 20.70 -18.56
CA SER A 10 -1.34 21.42 -17.39
C SER A 10 -1.04 22.92 -17.46
N VAL A 11 0.17 23.33 -17.86
CA VAL A 11 0.53 24.75 -18.06
C VAL A 11 -0.25 25.36 -19.22
N ARG A 12 -0.51 24.62 -20.30
CA ARG A 12 -1.31 25.10 -21.44
C ARG A 12 -2.73 25.52 -21.06
N ASN A 13 -3.31 24.94 -19.99
CA ASN A 13 -4.61 25.37 -19.49
C ASN A 13 -4.61 26.81 -18.90
N ALA A 14 -3.44 27.32 -18.52
CA ALA A 14 -3.26 28.68 -18.03
C ALA A 14 -2.83 29.65 -19.13
N ALA A 15 -2.78 29.25 -20.40
CA ALA A 15 -2.18 30.05 -21.48
C ALA A 15 -2.79 31.44 -21.66
N GLU A 16 -4.09 31.62 -21.37
CA GLU A 16 -4.75 32.93 -21.44
C GLU A 16 -4.20 33.93 -20.41
N LEU A 17 -3.58 33.45 -19.33
CA LEU A 17 -2.94 34.26 -18.29
C LEU A 17 -1.44 34.49 -18.54
N LEU A 18 -0.86 33.80 -19.54
CA LEU A 18 0.57 33.74 -19.80
C LEU A 18 0.90 34.43 -21.12
N THR A 19 0.65 35.74 -21.20
CA THR A 19 0.85 36.56 -22.42
C THR A 19 2.29 36.97 -22.66
N ASP A 20 3.09 37.07 -21.60
CA ASP A 20 4.50 37.44 -21.63
C ASP A 20 5.37 36.25 -21.21
N ARG A 21 6.70 36.45 -21.17
CA ARG A 21 7.62 35.48 -20.58
C ARG A 21 7.22 35.14 -19.15
N PHE A 22 7.26 33.85 -18.84
CA PHE A 22 6.84 33.34 -17.54
C PHE A 22 7.81 32.30 -17.02
N ILE A 23 7.69 32.02 -15.71
CA ILE A 23 8.47 31.03 -15.01
C ILE A 23 7.53 29.89 -14.61
N VAL A 24 7.99 28.66 -14.81
CA VAL A 24 7.33 27.44 -14.35
C VAL A 24 8.20 26.83 -13.27
N ILE A 25 7.60 26.47 -12.14
CA ILE A 25 8.24 25.79 -11.01
C ILE A 25 7.34 24.64 -10.61
N SER A 26 7.89 23.42 -10.53
CA SER A 26 7.15 22.27 -9.98
C SER A 26 6.72 22.54 -8.53
N GLY A 27 5.48 22.20 -8.20
CA GLY A 27 4.88 22.53 -6.89
C GLY A 27 5.43 21.77 -5.69
N ASP A 28 6.24 20.74 -5.93
CA ASP A 28 6.90 19.88 -4.95
C ASP A 28 8.40 20.20 -4.76
N VAL A 29 8.92 21.23 -5.43
CA VAL A 29 10.32 21.62 -5.35
C VAL A 29 10.56 22.62 -4.20
N LEU A 30 11.53 22.30 -3.33
CA LEU A 30 12.12 23.24 -2.39
C LEU A 30 13.47 23.71 -2.92
N THR A 31 13.62 25.03 -3.12
CA THR A 31 14.86 25.61 -3.65
C THR A 31 15.07 27.04 -3.17
N ASP A 32 16.35 27.46 -3.14
CA ASP A 32 16.77 28.85 -2.95
C ASP A 32 17.59 29.38 -4.14
N PHE A 33 17.44 28.77 -5.32
CA PHE A 33 18.10 29.22 -6.53
C PHE A 33 17.84 30.70 -6.85
N ASP A 34 18.87 31.38 -7.34
CA ASP A 34 18.75 32.73 -7.89
C ASP A 34 18.08 32.70 -9.28
N ILE A 35 16.75 32.78 -9.27
CA ILE A 35 15.94 32.83 -10.50
C ILE A 35 16.21 34.11 -11.30
N SER A 36 16.66 35.20 -10.66
CA SER A 36 16.97 36.46 -11.36
C SER A 36 18.17 36.29 -12.28
N ALA A 37 19.22 35.61 -11.80
CA ALA A 37 20.39 35.30 -12.62
C ALA A 37 20.04 34.39 -13.82
N ALA A 38 19.16 33.40 -13.61
CA ALA A 38 18.67 32.54 -14.70
C ALA A 38 17.85 33.32 -15.74
N LEU A 39 17.06 34.30 -15.30
CA LEU A 39 16.27 35.17 -16.18
C LEU A 39 17.16 36.10 -17.02
N ASP A 40 18.22 36.65 -16.43
CA ASP A 40 19.17 37.49 -17.16
C ASP A 40 19.95 36.66 -18.19
N PHE A 41 20.34 35.43 -17.84
CA PHE A 41 20.91 34.48 -18.80
C PHE A 41 19.94 34.18 -19.96
N HIS A 42 18.66 33.91 -19.66
CA HIS A 42 17.64 33.65 -20.67
C HIS A 42 17.50 34.83 -21.66
N LYS A 43 17.48 36.07 -21.15
CA LYS A 43 17.46 37.29 -21.97
C LYS A 43 18.73 37.44 -22.81
N GLN A 44 19.89 37.26 -22.21
CA GLN A 44 21.19 37.41 -22.88
C GLN A 44 21.34 36.45 -24.06
N LYS A 45 20.84 35.22 -23.92
CA LYS A 45 20.90 34.19 -24.97
C LYS A 45 19.81 34.31 -26.03
N GLY A 46 18.80 35.16 -25.83
CA GLY A 46 17.61 35.17 -26.69
C GLY A 46 16.91 33.81 -26.70
N ALA A 47 16.89 33.13 -25.55
CA ALA A 47 16.32 31.80 -25.42
C ALA A 47 14.78 31.87 -25.55
N LYS A 48 14.20 30.79 -26.07
CA LYS A 48 12.75 30.52 -26.03
C LYS A 48 12.37 29.69 -24.82
N ALA A 49 13.27 28.80 -24.42
CA ALA A 49 13.17 28.07 -23.17
C ALA A 49 14.55 27.99 -22.52
N THR A 50 14.60 28.29 -21.22
CA THR A 50 15.76 28.00 -20.36
C THR A 50 15.34 27.01 -19.29
N ILE A 51 16.03 25.87 -19.20
CA ILE A 51 15.88 24.90 -18.14
C ILE A 51 16.90 25.21 -17.06
N LEU A 52 16.47 25.37 -15.81
CA LEU A 52 17.41 25.42 -14.69
C LEU A 52 17.87 24.00 -14.37
N LEU A 53 19.17 23.84 -14.22
CA LEU A 53 19.84 22.56 -14.05
C LEU A 53 20.62 22.54 -12.74
N THR A 54 20.80 21.36 -12.17
CA THR A 54 21.69 21.15 -11.03
C THR A 54 22.51 19.88 -11.21
N ARG A 55 23.61 19.73 -10.47
CA ARG A 55 24.43 18.52 -10.49
C ARG A 55 24.12 17.66 -9.28
N VAL A 56 23.84 16.37 -9.52
CA VAL A 56 23.59 15.41 -8.44
C VAL A 56 24.46 14.17 -8.61
N PRO A 57 24.90 13.53 -7.51
CA PRO A 57 25.68 12.29 -7.59
C PRO A 57 24.92 11.12 -8.24
N ASN A 58 23.60 11.06 -8.08
CA ASN A 58 22.76 9.99 -8.62
C ASN A 58 21.62 10.57 -9.47
N PRO A 59 21.76 10.56 -10.81
CA PRO A 59 20.79 11.22 -11.71
C PRO A 59 19.65 10.31 -12.19
N LEU A 60 19.59 9.02 -11.80
CA LEU A 60 18.67 8.03 -12.39
C LEU A 60 17.18 8.36 -12.23
N GLN A 61 16.83 9.11 -11.19
CA GLN A 61 15.44 9.48 -10.90
C GLN A 61 14.96 10.68 -11.71
N PHE A 62 15.86 11.35 -12.45
CA PHE A 62 15.63 12.64 -13.09
C PHE A 62 15.96 12.61 -14.59
N GLY A 63 15.52 13.65 -15.32
CA GLY A 63 15.96 13.87 -16.70
C GLY A 63 17.38 14.41 -16.73
N ILE A 64 18.28 13.79 -17.51
CA ILE A 64 19.67 14.23 -17.68
C ILE A 64 19.80 15.13 -18.91
N VAL A 65 20.61 16.18 -18.75
CA VAL A 65 20.78 17.24 -19.76
C VAL A 65 22.25 17.42 -20.07
N MET A 66 22.56 17.56 -21.36
CA MET A 66 23.88 17.95 -21.84
C MET A 66 23.77 19.31 -22.54
N THR A 67 24.69 20.20 -22.19
CA THR A 67 24.82 21.53 -22.79
C THR A 67 26.19 21.69 -23.44
N ASP A 68 26.28 22.56 -24.44
CA ASP A 68 27.56 23.03 -24.96
C ASP A 68 28.18 24.13 -24.06
N SER A 69 29.33 24.68 -24.46
CA SER A 69 30.03 25.74 -23.72
C SER A 69 29.24 27.04 -23.58
N GLU A 70 28.21 27.25 -24.41
CA GLU A 70 27.33 28.42 -24.34
C GLU A 70 26.03 28.16 -23.57
N GLY A 71 25.85 26.94 -23.06
CA GLY A 71 24.65 26.50 -22.37
C GLY A 71 23.52 26.06 -23.30
N ARG A 72 23.74 25.92 -24.62
CA ARG A 72 22.70 25.41 -25.52
C ARG A 72 22.52 23.93 -25.27
N ILE A 73 21.28 23.47 -25.13
CA ILE A 73 21.00 22.05 -24.89
C ILE A 73 21.26 21.29 -26.19
N THR A 74 22.12 20.26 -26.11
CA THR A 74 22.49 19.40 -27.24
C THR A 74 21.86 18.02 -27.14
N ARG A 75 21.59 17.57 -25.91
CA ARG A 75 20.96 16.28 -25.63
C ARG A 75 20.15 16.34 -24.36
N PHE A 76 18.99 15.70 -24.39
CA PHE A 76 18.08 15.55 -23.27
C PHE A 76 17.59 14.11 -23.21
N LEU A 77 17.56 13.50 -22.02
CA LEU A 77 17.01 12.15 -21.83
C LEU A 77 16.31 12.06 -20.47
N GLU A 78 15.04 11.71 -20.48
CA GLU A 78 14.23 11.54 -19.27
C GLU A 78 14.49 10.16 -18.63
N LYS A 79 14.79 10.13 -17.32
CA LYS A 79 14.93 8.91 -16.47
C LYS A 79 15.78 7.81 -17.13
N PRO A 80 17.10 8.03 -17.25
CA PRO A 80 18.00 7.07 -17.90
C PRO A 80 18.19 5.81 -17.05
N SER A 81 18.44 4.67 -17.70
CA SER A 81 19.08 3.53 -17.04
C SER A 81 20.58 3.81 -16.81
N TRP A 82 21.23 3.06 -15.92
CA TRP A 82 22.67 3.22 -15.63
C TRP A 82 23.57 3.21 -16.89
N GLY A 83 23.21 2.42 -17.91
CA GLY A 83 23.96 2.36 -19.17
C GLY A 83 23.76 3.56 -20.10
N GLU A 84 22.76 4.40 -19.81
CA GLU A 84 22.39 5.58 -20.60
C GLU A 84 22.81 6.90 -19.94
N VAL A 85 23.35 6.86 -18.72
CA VAL A 85 23.81 8.04 -17.99
C VAL A 85 25.02 8.66 -18.72
N PHE A 86 24.84 9.86 -19.26
CA PHE A 86 25.88 10.63 -19.96
C PHE A 86 26.20 11.97 -19.30
N SER A 87 25.52 12.33 -18.21
CA SER A 87 25.66 13.60 -17.50
C SER A 87 25.20 13.42 -16.05
N ASP A 88 25.84 14.14 -15.12
CA ASP A 88 25.40 14.32 -13.72
C ASP A 88 24.47 15.52 -13.55
N THR A 89 24.23 16.26 -14.64
CA THR A 89 23.44 17.47 -14.68
C THR A 89 21.99 17.10 -15.01
N ILE A 90 21.09 17.43 -14.09
CA ILE A 90 19.68 17.05 -14.13
C ILE A 90 18.74 18.24 -14.34
N ASN A 91 17.57 17.95 -14.91
CA ASN A 91 16.43 18.84 -14.97
C ASN A 91 15.85 19.05 -13.55
N THR A 92 15.66 20.30 -13.16
CA THR A 92 15.17 20.69 -11.83
C THR A 92 13.65 20.86 -11.74
N GLY A 93 12.93 20.78 -12.88
CA GLY A 93 11.51 21.13 -12.94
C GLY A 93 11.25 22.64 -12.92
N ILE A 94 12.29 23.47 -13.08
CA ILE A 94 12.18 24.92 -13.12
C ILE A 94 12.56 25.42 -14.52
N TYR A 95 11.66 26.18 -15.13
CA TYR A 95 11.77 26.64 -16.51
C TYR A 95 11.46 28.13 -16.65
N ILE A 96 12.15 28.80 -17.58
CA ILE A 96 11.82 30.15 -18.05
C ILE A 96 11.43 30.03 -19.51
N LEU A 97 10.21 30.41 -19.86
CA LEU A 97 9.63 30.21 -21.19
C LEU A 97 9.10 31.53 -21.75
N ASP A 98 9.33 31.77 -23.04
CA ASP A 98 8.58 32.78 -23.79
C ASP A 98 7.17 32.24 -24.10
N ALA A 99 6.17 33.14 -24.14
CA ALA A 99 4.76 32.78 -24.35
C ALA A 99 4.49 31.97 -25.63
N ASP A 100 5.24 32.22 -26.70
CA ASP A 100 5.09 31.55 -28.00
C ASP A 100 5.48 30.05 -27.95
N VAL A 101 6.19 29.60 -26.92
CA VAL A 101 6.44 28.16 -26.68
C VAL A 101 5.14 27.41 -26.40
N LEU A 102 4.13 28.06 -25.83
CA LEU A 102 2.85 27.44 -25.50
C LEU A 102 2.08 26.98 -26.74
N ASP A 103 2.34 27.57 -27.92
CA ASP A 103 1.69 27.19 -29.18
C ASP A 103 2.15 25.83 -29.70
N LEU A 104 3.28 25.31 -29.19
CA LEU A 104 3.74 23.95 -29.46
C LEU A 104 2.96 22.90 -28.64
N ILE A 105 2.27 23.33 -27.58
CA ILE A 105 1.57 22.43 -26.67
C ILE A 105 0.12 22.27 -27.14
N PRO A 106 -0.31 21.06 -27.50
CA PRO A 106 -1.68 20.81 -27.92
C PRO A 106 -2.68 21.07 -26.78
N TYR A 107 -3.81 21.71 -27.12
CA TYR A 107 -4.86 21.99 -26.14
C TYR A 107 -5.55 20.70 -25.69
N GLN A 108 -5.74 20.54 -24.37
CA GLN A 108 -6.43 19.40 -23.72
C GLN A 108 -5.91 18.02 -24.17
N ARG A 109 -4.59 17.87 -24.27
CA ARG A 109 -3.95 16.57 -24.52
C ARG A 109 -2.85 16.33 -23.51
N ASP A 110 -2.62 15.06 -23.22
CA ASP A 110 -1.44 14.61 -22.49
C ASP A 110 -0.17 15.05 -23.24
N PHE A 111 0.62 15.91 -22.59
CA PHE A 111 1.84 16.48 -23.15
C PHE A 111 2.79 16.88 -22.01
N ASP A 112 4.04 16.42 -22.08
CA ASP A 112 5.03 16.59 -21.02
C ASP A 112 6.21 17.47 -21.45
N PHE A 113 6.78 18.21 -20.50
CA PHE A 113 7.95 19.07 -20.77
C PHE A 113 9.16 18.25 -21.24
N SER A 114 9.53 17.23 -20.47
CA SER A 114 10.72 16.42 -20.68
C SER A 114 10.57 15.45 -21.83
N LYS A 115 9.40 14.80 -21.97
CA LYS A 115 9.18 13.75 -22.97
C LYS A 115 8.79 14.29 -24.34
N ASP A 116 8.09 15.42 -24.40
CA ASP A 116 7.51 15.93 -25.65
C ASP A 116 8.04 17.31 -26.04
N LEU A 117 7.86 18.33 -25.18
CA LEU A 117 8.12 19.72 -25.55
C LEU A 117 9.60 19.99 -25.85
N PHE A 118 10.52 19.66 -24.93
CA PHE A 118 11.93 19.95 -25.13
C PHE A 118 12.54 19.13 -26.29
N PRO A 119 12.24 17.81 -26.45
CA PRO A 119 12.63 17.07 -27.65
C PRO A 119 12.09 17.69 -28.94
N LEU A 120 10.85 18.18 -28.95
CA LEU A 120 10.26 18.87 -30.11
C LEU A 120 11.00 20.17 -30.42
N MET A 121 11.30 21.00 -29.42
CA MET A 121 12.07 22.24 -29.57
C MET A 121 13.48 21.97 -30.11
N LEU A 122 14.16 20.92 -29.61
CA LEU A 122 15.47 20.48 -30.13
C LEU A 122 15.37 20.09 -31.60
N SER A 123 14.36 19.28 -31.97
CA SER A 123 14.17 18.85 -33.36
C SER A 123 13.89 20.02 -34.32
N LYS A 124 13.27 21.09 -33.83
CA LYS A 124 12.99 22.34 -34.56
C LYS A 124 14.14 23.35 -34.50
N ASN A 125 15.27 22.99 -33.88
CA ASN A 125 16.43 23.86 -33.64
C ASN A 125 16.09 25.19 -32.95
N MET A 126 15.07 25.18 -32.09
CA MET A 126 14.65 26.37 -31.34
C MET A 126 15.71 26.75 -30.29
N PRO A 127 15.77 28.03 -29.88
CA PRO A 127 16.68 28.50 -28.82
C PRO A 127 16.37 27.87 -27.44
N LEU A 128 16.81 26.64 -27.21
CA LEU A 128 16.66 25.90 -25.94
C LEU A 128 18.01 25.85 -25.20
N TYR A 129 18.04 26.40 -23.99
CA TYR A 129 19.25 26.55 -23.18
C TYR A 129 19.09 25.92 -21.79
N GLY A 130 20.20 25.52 -21.19
CA GLY A 130 20.31 25.05 -19.83
C GLY A 130 21.16 26.01 -19.01
N TYR A 131 20.68 26.40 -17.83
CA TYR A 131 21.41 27.22 -16.88
C TYR A 131 21.71 26.41 -15.63
N ILE A 132 22.99 26.16 -15.34
CA ILE A 132 23.38 25.40 -14.15
C ILE A 132 23.30 26.34 -12.94
N SER A 133 22.24 26.17 -12.15
CA SER A 133 21.96 26.96 -10.96
C SER A 133 22.80 26.49 -9.77
N THR A 134 23.25 27.43 -8.96
CA THR A 134 23.89 27.18 -7.67
C THR A 134 22.89 27.43 -6.55
N GLY A 135 22.91 26.59 -5.52
CA GLY A 135 22.03 26.69 -4.35
C GLY A 135 21.48 25.33 -3.95
N TYR A 136 20.53 25.35 -3.04
CA TYR A 136 19.74 24.21 -2.61
C TYR A 136 18.65 23.90 -3.62
N TRP A 137 18.48 22.62 -3.91
CA TRP A 137 17.33 22.10 -4.65
C TRP A 137 17.02 20.70 -4.15
N ARG A 138 15.74 20.45 -3.91
CA ARG A 138 15.21 19.13 -3.57
C ARG A 138 13.80 18.97 -4.13
N ASP A 139 13.56 17.82 -4.73
CA ASP A 139 12.25 17.34 -5.14
C ASP A 139 11.61 16.56 -3.99
N ILE A 140 10.53 17.10 -3.42
CA ILE A 140 9.79 16.49 -2.31
C ILE A 140 8.72 15.53 -2.85
N GLY A 141 9.16 14.50 -3.58
CA GLY A 141 8.29 13.51 -4.19
C GLY A 141 7.86 12.36 -3.27
N ASN A 142 8.44 12.24 -2.08
CA ASN A 142 8.08 11.19 -1.11
C ASN A 142 8.25 11.64 0.36
N LEU A 143 7.75 10.82 1.27
CA LEU A 143 7.70 11.11 2.71
C LEU A 143 9.08 11.32 3.36
N ASN A 144 10.10 10.57 2.94
CA ASN A 144 11.45 10.71 3.46
C ASN A 144 12.08 12.02 2.97
N GLU A 145 11.86 12.39 1.70
CA GLU A 145 12.34 13.67 1.16
C GLU A 145 11.74 14.87 1.91
N TYR A 146 10.47 14.78 2.32
CA TYR A 146 9.82 15.82 3.14
C TYR A 146 10.47 15.98 4.51
N GLN A 147 10.76 14.87 5.17
CA GLN A 147 11.46 14.89 6.45
C GLN A 147 12.88 15.46 6.30
N ILE A 148 13.65 14.97 5.32
CA ILE A 148 15.01 15.46 5.11
C ILE A 148 15.00 16.95 4.73
N ALA A 149 14.07 17.39 3.88
CA ALA A 149 13.90 18.81 3.55
C ALA A 149 13.65 19.65 4.81
N SER A 150 12.81 19.16 5.73
CA SER A 150 12.55 19.82 7.01
C SER A 150 13.81 19.90 7.87
N MET A 151 14.60 18.83 7.95
CA MET A 151 15.87 18.83 8.69
C MET A 151 16.93 19.72 8.03
N ASP A 152 16.99 19.75 6.69
CA ASP A 152 17.87 20.63 5.93
C ASP A 152 17.55 22.13 6.18
N VAL A 153 16.28 22.47 6.36
CA VAL A 153 15.84 23.82 6.81
C VAL A 153 16.39 24.13 8.21
N LEU A 154 16.24 23.20 9.16
CA LEU A 154 16.74 23.38 10.53
C LEU A 154 18.28 23.49 10.58
N ASP A 155 18.98 22.75 9.72
CA ASP A 155 20.43 22.80 9.52
C ASP A 155 20.89 24.04 8.74
N LYS A 156 19.98 24.88 8.26
CA LYS A 156 20.25 26.08 7.45
C LYS A 156 20.96 25.77 6.11
N LYS A 157 20.72 24.59 5.54
CA LYS A 157 21.23 24.22 4.20
C LYS A 157 20.46 24.88 3.07
N VAL A 158 19.24 25.36 3.36
CA VAL A 158 18.39 26.12 2.45
C VAL A 158 18.11 27.49 3.04
N ASN A 159 18.22 28.52 2.21
CA ASN A 159 17.90 29.89 2.60
C ASN A 159 16.39 30.13 2.58
N ILE A 160 15.73 29.89 3.71
CA ILE A 160 14.30 30.16 3.91
C ILE A 160 14.10 31.16 5.05
N THR A 161 13.15 32.07 4.88
CA THR A 161 12.74 32.97 5.96
C THR A 161 11.66 32.30 6.81
N ILE A 162 12.01 31.96 8.05
CA ILE A 162 11.06 31.43 9.02
C ILE A 162 10.50 32.59 9.84
N SER A 163 9.17 32.72 9.88
CA SER A 163 8.50 33.76 10.64
C SER A 163 8.54 33.46 12.15
N GLY A 164 8.87 34.44 12.97
CA GLY A 164 8.86 34.33 14.42
C GLY A 164 9.92 35.18 15.11
N GLU A 165 9.87 35.22 16.43
CA GLU A 165 10.89 35.83 17.27
C GLU A 165 12.00 34.81 17.56
N TYR A 166 13.25 35.20 17.34
CA TYR A 166 14.39 34.35 17.67
C TYR A 166 14.68 34.40 19.18
N ARG A 167 14.64 33.25 19.85
CA ARG A 167 14.94 33.08 21.27
C ARG A 167 15.93 31.93 21.48
N ASN A 168 17.20 32.26 21.69
CA ASN A 168 18.31 31.30 21.87
C ASN A 168 18.45 30.29 20.72
N SER A 169 17.99 29.05 20.90
CA SER A 169 17.99 27.97 19.90
C SER A 169 16.61 27.76 19.25
N CYS A 170 15.67 28.67 19.49
CA CYS A 170 14.29 28.56 19.05
C CYS A 170 13.86 29.73 18.17
N ILE A 171 12.99 29.46 17.20
CA ILE A 171 12.16 30.46 16.52
C ILE A 171 10.74 30.27 17.01
N VAL A 172 10.15 31.32 17.58
CA VAL A 172 8.90 31.23 18.33
C VAL A 172 7.83 32.12 17.71
N GLY A 173 6.66 31.55 17.44
CA GLY A 173 5.47 32.28 17.02
C GLY A 173 4.84 33.12 18.13
N ARG A 174 3.62 33.58 17.90
CA ARG A 174 2.85 34.37 18.87
C ARG A 174 2.17 33.46 19.90
N ASP A 175 1.98 34.00 21.10
CA ASP A 175 1.19 33.37 22.17
C ASP A 175 1.68 31.95 22.56
N VAL A 176 2.99 31.72 22.44
CA VAL A 176 3.63 30.46 22.83
C VAL A 176 3.91 30.45 24.33
N VAL A 177 3.51 29.37 24.99
CA VAL A 177 3.72 29.17 26.44
C VAL A 177 4.78 28.09 26.66
N LEU A 178 5.93 28.49 27.20
CA LEU A 178 7.05 27.59 27.46
C LEU A 178 7.25 27.42 28.97
N ALA A 179 7.22 26.18 29.46
CA ALA A 179 7.59 25.90 30.84
C ALA A 179 9.08 26.24 31.08
N PRO A 180 9.45 26.85 32.23
CA PRO A 180 10.85 27.23 32.52
C PRO A 180 11.84 26.06 32.53
N SER A 181 11.35 24.83 32.73
CA SER A 181 12.14 23.60 32.77
C SER A 181 12.24 22.89 31.42
N ALA A 182 11.61 23.40 30.36
CA ALA A 182 11.71 22.84 29.02
C ALA A 182 13.13 23.04 28.45
N VAL A 183 13.64 22.02 27.76
CA VAL A 183 14.99 21.99 27.21
C VAL A 183 14.92 21.95 25.69
N PHE A 184 15.59 22.89 25.05
CA PHE A 184 15.67 23.00 23.59
C PHE A 184 17.12 22.88 23.14
N SER A 185 17.37 22.07 22.12
CA SER A 185 18.70 21.88 21.53
C SER A 185 18.61 21.79 20.01
N GLY A 186 19.72 22.10 19.33
CA GLY A 186 19.68 22.26 17.87
C GLY A 186 18.84 23.48 17.47
N MET A 187 18.08 23.38 16.37
CA MET A 187 17.10 24.39 15.96
C MET A 187 15.67 23.91 16.24
N VAL A 188 14.89 24.67 17.00
CA VAL A 188 13.48 24.34 17.25
C VAL A 188 12.58 25.47 16.74
N VAL A 189 11.61 25.14 15.90
CA VAL A 189 10.62 26.10 15.39
C VAL A 189 9.27 25.81 16.04
N LEU A 190 8.65 26.81 16.67
CA LEU A 190 7.36 26.69 17.34
C LEU A 190 6.35 27.65 16.71
N GLY A 191 5.25 27.10 16.20
CA GLY A 191 4.12 27.87 15.67
C GLY A 191 3.34 28.64 16.73
N ASN A 192 2.31 29.36 16.30
CA ASN A 192 1.51 30.19 17.20
C ASN A 192 0.66 29.35 18.16
N ASN A 193 0.34 29.88 19.34
CA ASN A 193 -0.53 29.26 20.34
C ASN A 193 -0.06 27.87 20.81
N THR A 194 1.24 27.61 20.73
CA THR A 194 1.83 26.32 21.10
C THR A 194 2.25 26.31 22.56
N THR A 195 2.02 25.21 23.26
CA THR A 195 2.37 25.04 24.68
C THR A 195 3.37 23.90 24.85
N VAL A 196 4.44 24.13 25.62
CA VAL A 196 5.45 23.13 25.95
C VAL A 196 5.54 22.94 27.47
N GLY A 197 5.26 21.71 27.92
CA GLY A 197 5.20 21.33 29.33
C GLY A 197 6.55 21.22 30.04
N ASN A 198 6.49 20.98 31.35
CA ASN A 198 7.68 20.93 32.21
C ASN A 198 8.61 19.77 31.83
N ASN A 199 9.92 20.00 31.84
CA ASN A 199 10.94 18.99 31.54
C ASN A 199 10.84 18.34 30.15
N ALA A 200 10.00 18.87 29.24
CA ALA A 200 9.96 18.42 27.85
C ALA A 200 11.30 18.73 27.17
N LYS A 201 11.76 17.83 26.29
CA LYS A 201 13.02 17.97 25.56
C LYS A 201 12.76 17.92 24.07
N LEU A 202 13.14 18.98 23.38
CA LEU A 202 13.00 19.11 21.92
C LEU A 202 14.39 19.29 21.31
N HIS A 203 14.70 18.45 20.32
CA HIS A 203 15.92 18.52 19.53
C HIS A 203 15.56 18.55 18.04
N ASN A 204 15.99 19.58 17.30
CA ASN A 204 15.74 19.69 15.85
C ASN A 204 14.27 19.39 15.47
N CYS A 205 13.34 20.20 15.97
CA CYS A 205 11.91 19.99 15.78
C CYS A 205 11.25 21.14 15.04
N VAL A 206 10.29 20.82 14.18
CA VAL A 206 9.35 21.78 13.60
C VAL A 206 7.98 21.51 14.20
N VAL A 207 7.40 22.51 14.87
CA VAL A 207 6.11 22.38 15.54
C VAL A 207 5.15 23.42 14.97
N GLY A 208 4.00 22.96 14.47
CA GLY A 208 2.94 23.78 13.91
C GLY A 208 2.22 24.65 14.95
N ASN A 209 1.09 25.21 14.53
CA ASN A 209 0.24 26.06 15.36
C ASN A 209 -0.69 25.22 16.25
N ASN A 210 -1.08 25.78 17.39
CA ASN A 210 -2.02 25.18 18.35
C ASN A 210 -1.57 23.79 18.83
N VAL A 211 -0.26 23.55 18.91
CA VAL A 211 0.28 22.27 19.37
C VAL A 211 0.44 22.28 20.89
N THR A 212 0.09 21.17 21.55
CA THR A 212 0.35 20.99 22.98
C THR A 212 1.33 19.84 23.18
N ILE A 213 2.47 20.12 23.80
CA ILE A 213 3.49 19.12 24.16
C ILE A 213 3.48 18.95 25.67
N GLY A 214 3.16 17.74 26.13
CA GLY A 214 3.06 17.38 27.53
C GLY A 214 4.39 17.43 28.28
N SER A 215 4.31 17.41 29.61
CA SER A 215 5.50 17.35 30.47
C SER A 215 6.35 16.11 30.17
N SER A 216 7.66 16.22 30.32
CA SER A 216 8.61 15.11 30.14
C SER A 216 8.57 14.41 28.77
N ALA A 217 7.91 14.98 27.76
CA ALA A 217 7.93 14.47 26.40
C ALA A 217 9.32 14.64 25.76
N HIS A 218 9.74 13.70 24.93
CA HIS A 218 11.04 13.69 24.26
C HIS A 218 10.85 13.64 22.75
N LEU A 219 11.20 14.71 22.05
CA LEU A 219 11.05 14.82 20.59
C LEU A 219 12.42 15.11 19.98
N SER A 220 12.84 14.31 19.00
CA SER A 220 14.09 14.48 18.27
C SER A 220 13.87 14.31 16.77
N GLY A 221 14.17 15.33 15.95
CA GLY A 221 14.00 15.23 14.49
C GLY A 221 12.53 15.19 14.04
N VAL A 222 11.61 15.71 14.85
CA VAL A 222 10.17 15.54 14.66
C VAL A 222 9.55 16.75 13.96
N VAL A 223 8.65 16.48 13.01
CA VAL A 223 7.78 17.48 12.37
C VAL A 223 6.34 17.25 12.83
N LEU A 224 5.79 18.20 13.59
CA LEU A 224 4.39 18.22 14.00
C LEU A 224 3.65 19.29 13.21
N TRP A 225 2.54 18.94 12.57
CA TRP A 225 1.66 19.90 11.93
C TRP A 225 0.71 20.56 12.94
N ASP A 226 -0.33 21.25 12.46
CA ASP A 226 -1.21 22.05 13.30
C ASP A 226 -2.14 21.17 14.16
N ASN A 227 -2.55 21.69 15.32
CA ASN A 227 -3.53 21.07 16.22
C ASN A 227 -3.13 19.67 16.74
N VAL A 228 -1.83 19.38 16.81
CA VAL A 228 -1.33 18.11 17.37
C VAL A 228 -1.25 18.18 18.89
N ILE A 229 -1.62 17.10 19.58
CA ILE A 229 -1.44 16.95 21.02
C ILE A 229 -0.46 15.81 21.27
N VAL A 230 0.65 16.09 21.94
CA VAL A 230 1.62 15.09 22.40
C VAL A 230 1.49 14.95 23.92
N GLY A 231 1.13 13.76 24.38
CA GLY A 231 0.91 13.47 25.79
C GLY A 231 2.19 13.53 26.63
N GLU A 232 1.99 13.61 27.95
CA GLU A 232 3.07 13.55 28.94
C GLU A 232 3.92 12.28 28.76
N GLY A 233 5.24 12.40 28.83
CA GLY A 233 6.16 11.26 28.76
C GLY A 233 6.30 10.60 27.39
N ALA A 234 5.59 11.06 26.36
CA ALA A 234 5.68 10.48 25.02
C ALA A 234 7.08 10.71 24.40
N SER A 235 7.55 9.73 23.63
CA SER A 235 8.85 9.77 22.93
C SER A 235 8.64 9.61 21.43
N LEU A 236 9.15 10.55 20.64
CA LEU A 236 9.07 10.57 19.17
C LEU A 236 10.47 10.84 18.59
N THR A 237 10.85 10.11 17.55
CA THR A 237 12.18 10.21 16.92
C THR A 237 12.04 10.13 15.40
N ASP A 238 12.50 11.15 14.68
CA ASP A 238 12.49 11.18 13.22
C ASP A 238 11.10 10.83 12.64
N ASP A 239 10.08 11.55 13.12
CA ASP A 239 8.66 11.29 12.80
C ASP A 239 8.00 12.50 12.15
N VAL A 240 6.94 12.25 11.38
CA VAL A 240 6.06 13.28 10.82
C VAL A 240 4.62 13.03 11.24
N ILE A 241 4.05 13.98 11.98
CA ILE A 241 2.71 13.88 12.55
C ILE A 241 1.83 14.99 11.94
N CYS A 242 0.84 14.59 11.14
CA CYS A 242 -0.07 15.50 10.46
C CYS A 242 -1.18 16.02 11.39
N ASN A 243 -1.98 16.94 10.83
CA ASN A 243 -2.95 17.74 11.56
C ASN A 243 -3.92 16.93 12.45
N ASP A 244 -4.39 17.58 13.52
CA ASP A 244 -5.52 17.08 14.33
C ASP A 244 -5.25 15.70 14.96
N THR A 245 -3.99 15.35 15.17
CA THR A 245 -3.56 14.05 15.70
C THR A 245 -3.31 14.12 17.21
N VAL A 246 -3.71 13.07 17.93
CA VAL A 246 -3.45 12.93 19.37
C VAL A 246 -2.51 11.78 19.61
N ILE A 247 -1.37 12.06 20.24
CA ILE A 247 -0.39 11.09 20.72
C ILE A 247 -0.56 10.92 22.22
N GLY A 248 -0.97 9.74 22.67
CA GLY A 248 -1.22 9.45 24.08
C GLY A 248 0.05 9.54 24.94
N GLY A 249 -0.14 9.83 26.23
CA GLY A 249 0.96 9.87 27.18
C GLY A 249 1.70 8.53 27.30
N ASP A 250 3.00 8.60 27.57
CA ASP A 250 3.92 7.46 27.71
C ASP A 250 4.00 6.57 26.46
N SER A 251 3.51 7.04 25.30
CA SER A 251 3.65 6.33 24.03
C SER A 251 5.06 6.47 23.45
N THR A 252 5.49 5.47 22.69
CA THR A 252 6.78 5.45 21.99
C THR A 252 6.56 5.34 20.50
N ILE A 253 6.84 6.40 19.77
CA ILE A 253 6.89 6.42 18.31
C ILE A 253 8.37 6.38 17.93
N THR A 254 8.78 5.31 17.25
CA THR A 254 10.17 5.12 16.85
C THR A 254 10.45 5.71 15.47
N GLU A 255 11.67 5.58 14.99
CA GLU A 255 12.17 6.18 13.74
C GLU A 255 11.30 5.97 12.48
N ASN A 256 11.14 7.06 11.73
CA ASN A 256 10.51 7.10 10.41
C ASN A 256 9.02 6.71 10.41
N VAL A 257 8.26 7.14 11.42
CA VAL A 257 6.81 6.94 11.43
C VAL A 257 6.10 8.17 10.88
N PHE A 258 5.15 7.91 9.98
CA PHE A 258 4.33 8.93 9.31
C PHE A 258 2.88 8.75 9.72
N ILE A 259 2.33 9.70 10.48
CA ILE A 259 0.97 9.65 10.99
C ILE A 259 0.12 10.72 10.29
N ALA A 260 -0.82 10.29 9.46
CA ALA A 260 -1.72 11.18 8.74
C ALA A 260 -2.81 11.80 9.65
N GLU A 261 -3.60 12.71 9.09
CA GLU A 261 -4.47 13.58 9.87
C GLU A 261 -5.56 12.87 10.67
N GLY A 262 -5.90 13.41 11.84
CA GLY A 262 -7.01 12.95 12.67
C GLY A 262 -6.77 11.61 13.36
N CYS A 263 -5.52 11.13 13.45
CA CYS A 263 -5.22 9.87 14.13
C CYS A 263 -5.25 10.01 15.66
N ILE A 264 -5.54 8.90 16.35
CA ILE A 264 -5.51 8.83 17.81
C ILE A 264 -4.63 7.66 18.22
N ILE A 265 -3.51 7.95 18.86
CA ILE A 265 -2.60 6.96 19.43
C ILE A 265 -2.86 6.87 20.92
N GLY A 266 -3.25 5.69 21.40
CA GLY A 266 -3.52 5.44 22.80
C GLY A 266 -2.29 5.65 23.68
N ARG A 267 -2.53 5.87 24.97
CA ARG A 267 -1.47 5.94 25.99
C ARG A 267 -0.65 4.64 25.98
N GLU A 268 0.65 4.73 26.27
CA GLU A 268 1.56 3.57 26.35
C GLU A 268 1.66 2.74 25.04
N ALA A 269 1.10 3.21 23.92
CA ALA A 269 1.21 2.53 22.64
C ALA A 269 2.64 2.66 22.10
N THR A 270 3.10 1.64 21.38
CA THR A 270 4.39 1.62 20.71
C THR A 270 4.21 1.44 19.21
N LEU A 271 4.72 2.37 18.40
CA LEU A 271 4.77 2.24 16.95
C LEU A 271 6.21 1.95 16.56
N LEU A 272 6.44 0.76 15.98
CA LEU A 272 7.74 0.34 15.46
C LEU A 272 8.19 1.14 14.21
N PRO A 273 9.47 1.02 13.79
CA PRO A 273 10.00 1.88 12.74
C PRO A 273 9.31 1.70 11.39
N ASN A 274 9.34 2.76 10.57
CA ASN A 274 8.81 2.77 9.19
C ASN A 274 7.29 2.55 9.07
N ILE A 275 6.53 2.84 10.12
CA ILE A 275 5.07 2.71 10.10
C ILE A 275 4.42 3.91 9.43
N LYS A 276 3.36 3.63 8.68
CA LYS A 276 2.49 4.64 8.09
C LYS A 276 1.07 4.45 8.60
N LEU A 277 0.51 5.50 9.18
CA LEU A 277 -0.90 5.55 9.55
C LEU A 277 -1.65 6.44 8.59
N TRP A 278 -2.68 5.87 7.96
CA TRP A 278 -3.61 6.63 7.13
C TRP A 278 -4.54 7.51 7.97
N PRO A 279 -5.26 8.45 7.35
CA PRO A 279 -6.10 9.40 8.10
C PRO A 279 -7.12 8.71 8.99
N ARG A 280 -7.36 9.29 10.17
CA ARG A 280 -8.41 8.90 11.13
C ARG A 280 -8.28 7.47 11.65
N LYS A 281 -7.05 6.97 11.80
CA LYS A 281 -6.78 5.66 12.43
C LYS A 281 -6.68 5.80 13.94
N GLN A 282 -7.09 4.74 14.64
CA GLN A 282 -7.00 4.66 16.09
C GLN A 282 -6.11 3.48 16.48
N VAL A 283 -5.11 3.74 17.31
CA VAL A 283 -4.26 2.73 17.95
C VAL A 283 -4.68 2.66 19.42
N GLU A 284 -5.03 1.46 19.89
CA GLU A 284 -5.46 1.25 21.27
C GLU A 284 -4.32 1.52 22.28
N ALA A 285 -4.69 1.85 23.52
CA ALA A 285 -3.72 2.03 24.59
C ALA A 285 -2.92 0.75 24.85
N GLY A 286 -1.61 0.88 25.05
CA GLY A 286 -0.69 -0.25 25.26
C GLY A 286 -0.45 -1.13 24.04
N ALA A 287 -1.02 -0.81 22.87
CA ALA A 287 -0.84 -1.61 21.67
C ALA A 287 0.57 -1.43 21.09
N ILE A 288 1.16 -2.52 20.61
CA ILE A 288 2.38 -2.49 19.81
C ILE A 288 1.99 -2.63 18.35
N LEU A 289 2.12 -1.56 17.59
CA LEU A 289 1.92 -1.56 16.16
C LEU A 289 3.24 -1.90 15.48
N SER A 290 3.25 -3.00 14.74
CA SER A 290 4.42 -3.50 13.99
C SER A 290 4.26 -3.41 12.48
N ARG A 291 3.13 -2.89 12.00
CA ARG A 291 2.81 -2.74 10.58
C ARG A 291 1.98 -1.48 10.32
N SER A 292 2.15 -0.91 9.14
CA SER A 292 1.36 0.25 8.68
C SER A 292 -0.15 -0.05 8.68
N LEU A 293 -0.97 0.92 9.06
CA LEU A 293 -2.43 0.83 8.95
C LEU A 293 -2.89 1.62 7.73
N VAL A 294 -3.09 0.89 6.63
CA VAL A 294 -3.62 1.42 5.37
C VAL A 294 -5.15 1.27 5.35
N GLN A 295 -5.82 1.88 4.37
CA GLN A 295 -7.28 1.89 4.17
C GLN A 295 -7.98 0.55 4.51
N GLU A 296 -9.17 0.62 5.10
CA GLU A 296 -10.09 -0.52 5.36
C GLU A 296 -9.57 -1.80 6.07
N GLU A 297 -8.41 -1.80 6.72
CA GLU A 297 -8.01 -2.96 7.55
C GLU A 297 -8.52 -2.84 8.99
N LYS A 298 -9.47 -3.71 9.36
CA LYS A 298 -9.76 -4.05 10.76
C LYS A 298 -8.74 -5.10 11.20
N TRP A 299 -7.96 -4.80 12.24
CA TRP A 299 -6.92 -5.72 12.73
C TRP A 299 -7.57 -6.98 13.34
N LEU A 300 -7.44 -8.12 12.66
CA LEU A 300 -7.66 -9.42 13.27
C LEU A 300 -6.36 -9.83 14.00
N ARG A 301 -6.44 -10.02 15.32
CA ARG A 301 -5.34 -10.47 16.20
C ARG A 301 -4.79 -11.85 15.82
N GLU A 302 -5.65 -12.66 15.22
CA GLU A 302 -5.38 -14.00 14.71
C GLU A 302 -6.10 -14.12 13.36
N LEU A 303 -5.46 -14.76 12.39
CA LEU A 303 -6.07 -15.02 11.08
C LEU A 303 -7.11 -16.13 11.20
N PHE A 304 -6.84 -17.11 12.06
CA PHE A 304 -7.66 -18.30 12.25
C PHE A 304 -8.49 -18.23 13.53
N THR A 305 -9.76 -18.58 13.41
CA THR A 305 -10.61 -19.01 14.52
C THR A 305 -11.17 -20.38 14.16
N ASP A 306 -10.90 -21.42 14.96
CA ASP A 306 -11.33 -22.80 14.70
C ASP A 306 -10.98 -23.32 13.28
N ALA A 307 -9.72 -23.14 12.85
CA ALA A 307 -9.23 -23.50 11.50
C ALA A 307 -9.94 -22.79 10.33
N ARG A 308 -10.67 -21.71 10.62
CA ARG A 308 -11.39 -20.90 9.64
C ARG A 308 -10.89 -19.46 9.67
N ILE A 309 -10.82 -18.86 8.50
CA ILE A 309 -10.64 -17.43 8.29
C ILE A 309 -11.98 -16.89 7.80
N THR A 310 -12.48 -15.84 8.42
CA THR A 310 -13.76 -15.21 8.03
C THR A 310 -13.56 -13.72 7.90
N GLY A 311 -14.01 -13.13 6.80
CA GLY A 311 -13.97 -11.68 6.62
C GLY A 311 -14.96 -11.20 5.56
N LEU A 312 -15.15 -9.88 5.49
CA LEU A 312 -15.99 -9.22 4.49
C LEU A 312 -15.53 -9.59 3.07
N SER A 313 -16.48 -10.08 2.29
CA SER A 313 -16.24 -10.57 0.93
C SER A 313 -15.77 -9.43 0.03
N ASN A 314 -14.67 -9.62 -0.68
CA ASN A 314 -14.07 -8.62 -1.57
C ASN A 314 -13.63 -7.30 -0.90
N ILE A 315 -13.60 -7.24 0.44
CA ILE A 315 -13.03 -6.12 1.21
C ILE A 315 -11.87 -6.65 2.05
N GLU A 316 -12.15 -7.50 3.04
CA GLU A 316 -11.15 -8.15 3.89
C GLU A 316 -10.61 -9.43 3.23
N VAL A 317 -11.49 -10.21 2.60
CA VAL A 317 -11.13 -11.42 1.83
C VAL A 317 -11.15 -11.08 0.34
N ASN A 318 -10.14 -10.31 -0.06
CA ASN A 318 -9.92 -9.84 -1.44
C ASN A 318 -8.87 -10.71 -2.18
N PRO A 319 -8.65 -10.50 -3.50
CA PRO A 319 -7.67 -11.28 -4.27
C PRO A 319 -6.23 -11.22 -3.74
N GLU A 320 -5.76 -10.06 -3.31
CA GLU A 320 -4.41 -9.82 -2.80
C GLU A 320 -4.18 -10.60 -1.51
N PHE A 321 -5.13 -10.51 -0.58
CA PHE A 321 -5.19 -11.30 0.64
C PHE A 321 -5.13 -12.79 0.33
N ALA A 322 -5.96 -13.25 -0.60
CA ALA A 322 -6.05 -14.67 -0.96
C ALA A 322 -4.74 -15.21 -1.58
N ALA A 323 -4.10 -14.45 -2.47
CA ALA A 323 -2.82 -14.82 -3.07
C ALA A 323 -1.69 -14.87 -2.03
N LYS A 324 -1.66 -13.90 -1.11
CA LYS A 324 -0.70 -13.91 0.01
C LYS A 324 -0.95 -15.10 0.94
N LEU A 325 -2.21 -15.38 1.28
CA LEU A 325 -2.62 -16.53 2.09
C LEU A 325 -2.19 -17.83 1.43
N GLY A 326 -2.45 -18.01 0.14
CA GLY A 326 -2.00 -19.19 -0.61
C GLY A 326 -0.49 -19.38 -0.54
N SER A 327 0.27 -18.30 -0.67
CA SER A 327 1.73 -18.33 -0.56
C SER A 327 2.23 -18.73 0.84
N ALA A 328 1.57 -18.21 1.89
CA ALA A 328 1.88 -18.53 3.29
C ALA A 328 1.52 -19.97 3.65
N VAL A 329 0.35 -20.44 3.20
CA VAL A 329 -0.07 -21.85 3.33
C VAL A 329 0.95 -22.76 2.65
N GLY A 330 1.36 -22.42 1.42
CA GLY A 330 2.33 -23.22 0.68
C GLY A 330 3.71 -23.28 1.35
N ASN A 331 4.19 -22.17 1.92
CA ASN A 331 5.42 -22.18 2.72
C ASN A 331 5.30 -23.02 3.99
N ALA A 332 4.13 -23.00 4.64
CA ALA A 332 3.89 -23.80 5.85
C ALA A 332 3.83 -25.31 5.58
N VAL A 333 3.35 -25.73 4.40
CA VAL A 333 3.26 -27.16 4.03
C VAL A 333 4.48 -27.69 3.29
N GLY A 334 5.32 -26.80 2.75
CA GLY A 334 6.51 -27.12 1.97
C GLY A 334 6.30 -27.13 0.45
N ALA A 335 7.40 -27.06 -0.30
CA ALA A 335 7.38 -27.10 -1.77
C ALA A 335 7.23 -28.55 -2.29
N ASN A 336 6.78 -28.69 -3.54
CA ASN A 336 6.62 -29.97 -4.25
C ASN A 336 5.63 -30.94 -3.58
N VAL A 337 4.68 -30.40 -2.83
CA VAL A 337 3.56 -31.15 -2.25
C VAL A 337 2.27 -30.86 -3.02
N ARG A 338 1.22 -31.62 -2.67
CA ARG A 338 -0.11 -31.47 -3.26
C ARG A 338 -1.14 -31.07 -2.22
N ILE A 339 -1.99 -30.10 -2.55
CA ILE A 339 -3.13 -29.65 -1.73
C ILE A 339 -4.44 -29.89 -2.50
N VAL A 340 -5.51 -30.25 -1.79
CA VAL A 340 -6.86 -30.28 -2.36
C VAL A 340 -7.52 -28.92 -2.16
N ALA A 341 -8.02 -28.29 -3.21
CA ALA A 341 -8.77 -27.04 -3.14
C ALA A 341 -10.20 -27.23 -3.64
N SER A 342 -11.15 -26.53 -3.05
CA SER A 342 -12.57 -26.59 -3.40
C SER A 342 -13.28 -25.32 -2.98
N ARG A 343 -14.48 -25.10 -3.50
CA ARG A 343 -15.33 -23.96 -3.13
C ARG A 343 -16.82 -24.24 -3.27
N ASP A 344 -17.65 -23.35 -2.74
CA ASP A 344 -19.07 -23.25 -3.09
C ASP A 344 -19.29 -22.50 -4.42
N ALA A 345 -20.54 -22.24 -4.78
CA ALA A 345 -20.92 -21.63 -6.06
C ALA A 345 -20.79 -20.09 -6.11
N ASP A 346 -20.53 -19.42 -4.98
CA ASP A 346 -20.56 -17.97 -4.88
C ASP A 346 -19.46 -17.30 -5.73
N ALA A 347 -19.76 -16.11 -6.27
CA ALA A 347 -18.86 -15.36 -7.13
C ALA A 347 -17.59 -14.88 -6.39
N SER A 348 -17.74 -14.45 -5.13
CA SER A 348 -16.62 -14.05 -4.28
C SER A 348 -15.74 -15.25 -3.95
N SER A 349 -16.34 -16.38 -3.54
CA SER A 349 -15.59 -17.63 -3.33
C SER A 349 -14.78 -18.04 -4.56
N ARG A 350 -15.36 -17.93 -5.76
CA ARG A 350 -14.66 -18.25 -7.02
C ARG A 350 -13.46 -17.34 -7.28
N MET A 351 -13.58 -16.04 -6.98
CA MET A 351 -12.49 -15.09 -7.10
C MET A 351 -11.37 -15.42 -6.10
N THR A 352 -11.70 -15.52 -4.81
CA THR A 352 -10.75 -15.87 -3.73
C THR A 352 -10.05 -17.20 -4.01
N HIS A 353 -10.78 -18.20 -4.51
CA HIS A 353 -10.24 -19.51 -4.86
C HIS A 353 -9.15 -19.43 -5.93
N ARG A 354 -9.38 -18.66 -7.01
CA ARG A 354 -8.39 -18.50 -8.08
C ARG A 354 -7.12 -17.80 -7.59
N ALA A 355 -7.27 -16.70 -6.86
CA ALA A 355 -6.14 -15.96 -6.32
C ALA A 355 -5.32 -16.80 -5.31
N LEU A 356 -5.99 -17.54 -4.44
CA LEU A 356 -5.35 -18.44 -3.47
C LEU A 356 -4.53 -19.53 -4.18
N MET A 357 -5.08 -20.13 -5.24
CA MET A 357 -4.35 -21.11 -6.05
C MET A 357 -3.10 -20.53 -6.70
N SER A 358 -3.17 -19.30 -7.25
CA SER A 358 -2.00 -18.61 -7.81
C SER A 358 -0.90 -18.43 -6.76
N GLY A 359 -1.28 -18.07 -5.52
CA GLY A 359 -0.36 -17.97 -4.39
C GLY A 359 0.35 -19.30 -4.07
N LEU A 360 -0.41 -20.39 -3.99
CA LEU A 360 0.14 -21.73 -3.74
C LEU A 360 1.11 -22.19 -4.84
N MET A 361 0.76 -21.98 -6.12
CA MET A 361 1.59 -22.38 -7.25
C MET A 361 2.94 -21.66 -7.27
N SER A 362 2.95 -20.36 -6.91
CA SER A 362 4.16 -19.54 -6.90
C SER A 362 5.23 -19.96 -5.88
N VAL A 363 4.87 -20.85 -4.94
CA VAL A 363 5.78 -21.44 -3.94
C VAL A 363 5.96 -22.95 -4.15
N GLY A 364 5.59 -23.44 -5.34
CA GLY A 364 5.85 -24.82 -5.78
C GLY A 364 4.84 -25.86 -5.28
N VAL A 365 3.66 -25.44 -4.81
CA VAL A 365 2.58 -26.37 -4.41
C VAL A 365 1.69 -26.68 -5.61
N SER A 366 1.49 -27.97 -5.88
CA SER A 366 0.50 -28.41 -6.87
C SER A 366 -0.88 -28.59 -6.24
N ILE A 367 -1.94 -28.35 -7.00
CA ILE A 367 -3.31 -28.30 -6.50
C ILE A 367 -4.15 -29.36 -7.21
N ASN A 368 -4.95 -30.09 -6.45
CA ASN A 368 -6.09 -30.86 -6.94
C ASN A 368 -7.34 -30.01 -6.73
N ASP A 369 -7.81 -29.37 -7.79
CA ASP A 369 -8.97 -28.49 -7.75
C ASP A 369 -10.26 -29.30 -7.98
N LEU A 370 -11.09 -29.40 -6.94
CA LEU A 370 -12.42 -30.04 -6.99
C LEU A 370 -13.53 -29.07 -7.43
N GLN A 371 -13.19 -27.83 -7.74
CA GLN A 371 -14.09 -26.79 -8.19
C GLN A 371 -15.28 -26.60 -7.23
N VAL A 372 -16.51 -26.62 -7.77
CA VAL A 372 -17.75 -26.48 -7.00
C VAL A 372 -18.02 -27.82 -6.29
N THR A 373 -17.69 -27.93 -5.00
CA THR A 373 -17.76 -29.19 -4.25
C THR A 373 -18.09 -28.94 -2.79
N SER A 374 -18.76 -29.87 -2.11
CA SER A 374 -19.11 -29.73 -0.69
C SER A 374 -17.95 -30.11 0.24
N ILE A 375 -17.90 -29.52 1.45
CA ILE A 375 -16.90 -29.86 2.48
C ILE A 375 -16.78 -31.37 2.74
N PRO A 376 -17.87 -32.16 2.88
CA PRO A 376 -17.76 -33.61 3.06
C PRO A 376 -16.98 -34.33 1.96
N GLN A 377 -17.15 -33.92 0.71
CA GLN A 377 -16.41 -34.49 -0.42
C GLN A 377 -14.95 -34.06 -0.41
N THR A 378 -14.66 -32.79 -0.11
CA THR A 378 -13.28 -32.31 0.05
C THR A 378 -12.54 -33.10 1.13
N ARG A 379 -13.19 -33.31 2.28
CA ARG A 379 -12.64 -34.13 3.38
C ARG A 379 -12.42 -35.58 2.95
N GLN A 380 -13.33 -36.15 2.16
CA GLN A 380 -13.19 -37.50 1.63
C GLN A 380 -12.02 -37.63 0.65
N GLU A 381 -11.81 -36.65 -0.24
CA GLU A 381 -10.72 -36.65 -1.20
C GLU A 381 -9.36 -36.64 -0.50
N LEU A 382 -9.22 -35.91 0.60
CA LEU A 382 -8.01 -35.88 1.42
C LEU A 382 -7.64 -37.27 1.96
N ARG A 383 -8.65 -38.10 2.30
CA ARG A 383 -8.43 -39.47 2.79
C ARG A 383 -7.82 -40.42 1.76
N ASN A 384 -7.69 -40.02 0.50
CA ASN A 384 -6.98 -40.80 -0.51
C ASN A 384 -5.44 -40.76 -0.33
N GLY A 385 -4.93 -39.95 0.60
CA GLY A 385 -3.51 -39.92 0.97
C GLY A 385 -2.57 -39.26 -0.04
N LYS A 386 -3.14 -38.64 -1.09
CA LYS A 386 -2.37 -37.99 -2.17
C LYS A 386 -2.07 -36.51 -1.94
N ALA A 387 -2.63 -35.92 -0.88
CA ALA A 387 -2.50 -34.50 -0.55
C ALA A 387 -2.18 -34.31 0.94
N VAL A 388 -1.43 -33.24 1.24
CA VAL A 388 -0.92 -32.96 2.60
C VAL A 388 -1.82 -32.02 3.41
N ALA A 389 -2.71 -31.31 2.74
CA ALA A 389 -3.70 -30.40 3.32
C ALA A 389 -4.83 -30.17 2.31
N GLY A 390 -5.95 -29.62 2.79
CA GLY A 390 -7.03 -29.17 1.94
C GLY A 390 -7.58 -27.81 2.33
N ILE A 391 -8.24 -27.16 1.38
CA ILE A 391 -8.82 -25.83 1.54
C ILE A 391 -10.22 -25.84 0.93
N HIS A 392 -11.17 -25.23 1.63
CA HIS A 392 -12.51 -24.99 1.12
C HIS A 392 -12.95 -23.56 1.35
N ILE A 393 -13.44 -22.89 0.30
CA ILE A 393 -13.88 -21.49 0.34
C ILE A 393 -15.38 -21.42 0.11
N ARG A 394 -16.11 -20.68 0.94
CA ARG A 394 -17.55 -20.51 0.76
C ARG A 394 -18.05 -19.14 1.24
N ARG A 395 -19.23 -18.74 0.79
CA ARG A 395 -20.01 -17.70 1.45
C ARG A 395 -20.37 -18.16 2.87
N SER A 396 -20.24 -17.27 3.84
CA SER A 396 -20.52 -17.61 5.23
C SER A 396 -22.01 -17.88 5.44
N ILE A 397 -22.33 -19.05 6.01
CA ILE A 397 -23.71 -19.47 6.27
C ILE A 397 -24.37 -18.52 7.29
N ARG A 398 -23.58 -17.89 8.17
CA ARG A 398 -24.08 -16.98 9.21
C ARG A 398 -24.24 -15.54 8.74
N GLN A 399 -23.40 -15.09 7.80
CA GLN A 399 -23.29 -13.69 7.39
C GLN A 399 -23.02 -13.64 5.89
N HIS A 400 -24.05 -13.32 5.09
CA HIS A 400 -23.99 -13.49 3.63
C HIS A 400 -23.04 -12.50 2.93
N ASP A 401 -22.66 -11.42 3.60
CA ASP A 401 -21.65 -10.45 3.18
C ASP A 401 -20.21 -10.95 3.41
N LYS A 402 -20.02 -12.12 4.02
CA LYS A 402 -18.69 -12.65 4.39
C LYS A 402 -18.31 -13.93 3.65
N THR A 403 -17.00 -14.13 3.52
CA THR A 403 -16.38 -15.33 2.97
C THR A 403 -15.67 -16.11 4.08
N ASP A 404 -15.94 -17.41 4.16
CA ASP A 404 -15.24 -18.37 5.02
C ASP A 404 -14.15 -19.08 4.17
N ILE A 405 -12.91 -19.12 4.64
CA ILE A 405 -11.84 -20.01 4.15
C ILE A 405 -11.55 -21.04 5.25
N ILE A 406 -11.74 -22.31 4.95
CA ILE A 406 -11.59 -23.42 5.90
C ILE A 406 -10.41 -24.27 5.49
N LEU A 407 -9.51 -24.55 6.42
CA LEU A 407 -8.32 -25.37 6.18
C LEU A 407 -8.45 -26.74 6.86
N PHE A 408 -8.04 -27.78 6.13
CA PHE A 408 -8.04 -29.17 6.57
C PHE A 408 -6.62 -29.74 6.57
N ASN A 409 -6.37 -30.68 7.46
CA ASN A 409 -5.17 -31.51 7.46
C ASN A 409 -5.29 -32.65 6.41
N SER A 410 -4.22 -33.42 6.21
CA SER A 410 -4.16 -34.52 5.24
C SER A 410 -5.21 -35.62 5.44
N ASP A 411 -5.81 -35.75 6.62
CA ASP A 411 -6.85 -36.73 6.94
C ASP A 411 -8.28 -36.18 6.84
N GLY A 412 -8.44 -34.92 6.43
CA GLY A 412 -9.73 -34.25 6.30
C GLY A 412 -10.30 -33.68 7.60
N ARG A 413 -9.58 -33.76 8.73
CA ARG A 413 -9.94 -33.01 9.94
C ARG A 413 -9.53 -31.55 9.81
N ASP A 414 -10.11 -30.70 10.64
CA ASP A 414 -9.78 -29.27 10.68
C ASP A 414 -8.29 -29.07 11.03
N LEU A 415 -7.70 -28.00 10.50
CA LEU A 415 -6.28 -27.72 10.66
C LEU A 415 -5.90 -27.54 12.14
N PRO A 416 -4.88 -28.26 12.65
CA PRO A 416 -4.41 -28.08 14.03
C PRO A 416 -3.87 -26.67 14.29
N SER A 417 -4.09 -26.14 15.50
CA SER A 417 -3.67 -24.78 15.88
C SER A 417 -2.17 -24.53 15.70
N ALA A 418 -1.31 -25.54 15.87
CA ALA A 418 0.13 -25.41 15.64
C ALA A 418 0.46 -25.11 14.16
N LYS A 419 -0.21 -25.77 13.22
CA LYS A 419 -0.06 -25.49 11.78
C LYS A 419 -0.68 -24.14 11.40
N ALA A 420 -1.83 -23.79 11.99
CA ALA A 420 -2.46 -22.49 11.79
C ALA A 420 -1.52 -21.34 12.19
N LYS A 421 -0.89 -21.42 13.38
CA LYS A 421 0.12 -20.46 13.84
C LYS A 421 1.34 -20.38 12.92
N SER A 422 1.76 -21.50 12.35
CA SER A 422 2.86 -21.48 11.36
C SER A 422 2.45 -20.73 10.08
N ILE A 423 1.22 -20.91 9.60
CA ILE A 423 0.69 -20.18 8.44
C ILE A 423 0.60 -18.70 8.76
N GLU A 424 0.08 -18.33 9.93
CA GLU A 424 0.03 -16.94 10.40
C GLU A 424 1.42 -16.30 10.45
N ARG A 425 2.42 -17.02 10.95
CA ARG A 425 3.81 -16.53 10.94
C ARG A 425 4.30 -16.23 9.53
N PHE A 426 4.03 -17.08 8.54
CA PHE A 426 4.39 -16.82 7.15
C PHE A 426 3.50 -15.77 6.46
N PHE A 427 2.27 -15.57 6.94
CA PHE A 427 1.35 -14.59 6.39
C PHE A 427 1.66 -13.19 6.90
N PHE A 428 2.03 -13.05 8.18
CA PHE A 428 2.40 -11.79 8.80
C PHE A 428 3.89 -11.46 8.67
N GLY A 429 4.76 -12.47 8.58
CA GLY A 429 6.17 -12.29 8.23
C GLY A 429 6.36 -12.15 6.72
N GLU A 430 7.26 -11.28 6.28
CA GLU A 430 7.50 -11.03 4.85
C GLU A 430 8.40 -12.10 4.16
N ASP A 431 8.78 -13.15 4.87
CA ASP A 431 9.65 -14.24 4.40
C ASP A 431 8.89 -15.33 3.60
N ILE A 432 8.28 -14.96 2.49
CA ILE A 432 7.69 -15.92 1.54
C ILE A 432 8.76 -16.40 0.56
N ARG A 433 9.20 -17.66 0.68
CA ARG A 433 10.15 -18.24 -0.25
C ARG A 433 9.46 -18.64 -1.55
N ARG A 434 9.85 -18.02 -2.66
CA ARG A 434 9.38 -18.34 -4.01
C ARG A 434 10.24 -19.44 -4.63
N VAL A 435 9.64 -20.22 -5.53
CA VAL A 435 10.37 -21.20 -6.33
C VAL A 435 10.80 -20.60 -7.67
N PRO A 436 11.87 -21.11 -8.31
CA PRO A 436 12.24 -20.72 -9.66
C PRO A 436 11.15 -21.00 -10.69
N PHE A 437 11.25 -20.37 -11.86
CA PHE A 437 10.21 -20.43 -12.91
C PHE A 437 9.90 -21.85 -13.40
N ASP A 438 10.87 -22.79 -13.35
CA ASP A 438 10.73 -24.19 -13.77
C ASP A 438 10.16 -25.10 -12.68
N LYS A 439 9.89 -24.56 -11.49
CA LYS A 439 9.38 -25.28 -10.31
C LYS A 439 8.02 -24.81 -9.83
N VAL A 440 7.36 -23.93 -10.59
CA VAL A 440 5.99 -23.46 -10.31
C VAL A 440 5.03 -24.65 -10.26
N GLY A 441 4.12 -24.64 -9.28
CA GLY A 441 3.14 -25.71 -9.08
C GLY A 441 2.15 -25.85 -10.24
N SER A 442 1.47 -26.99 -10.30
CA SER A 442 0.47 -27.32 -11.34
C SER A 442 -0.95 -27.43 -10.77
N ILE A 443 -1.98 -27.24 -11.60
CA ILE A 443 -3.38 -27.49 -11.26
C ILE A 443 -3.83 -28.76 -11.95
N ASN A 444 -4.44 -29.67 -11.19
CA ASN A 444 -5.04 -30.91 -11.68
C ASN A 444 -6.51 -30.94 -11.29
N PHE A 445 -7.36 -31.50 -12.15
CA PHE A 445 -8.78 -31.70 -11.88
C PHE A 445 -9.05 -33.20 -11.74
N PRO A 446 -9.17 -33.73 -10.50
CA PRO A 446 -9.36 -35.16 -10.29
C PRO A 446 -10.63 -35.66 -10.98
N GLU A 447 -10.48 -36.75 -11.74
CA GLU A 447 -11.60 -37.46 -12.31
C GLU A 447 -12.24 -38.38 -11.27
N ARG A 448 -13.55 -38.58 -11.35
CA ARG A 448 -14.32 -39.54 -10.55
C ARG A 448 -14.43 -39.29 -9.03
N THR A 449 -14.20 -38.06 -8.57
CA THR A 449 -14.35 -37.71 -7.14
C THR A 449 -15.78 -37.95 -6.63
N ASN A 450 -16.80 -37.61 -7.43
CA ASN A 450 -18.21 -37.79 -7.07
C ASN A 450 -18.59 -39.26 -6.95
N GLU A 451 -18.19 -40.09 -7.92
CA GLU A 451 -18.45 -41.52 -7.96
C GLU A 451 -17.79 -42.22 -6.77
N THR A 452 -16.55 -41.85 -6.46
CA THR A 452 -15.81 -42.39 -5.32
C THR A 452 -16.50 -42.03 -4.01
N TYR A 453 -16.95 -40.78 -3.85
CA TYR A 453 -17.70 -40.34 -2.69
C TYR A 453 -19.02 -41.12 -2.53
N ILE A 454 -19.80 -41.23 -3.60
CA ILE A 454 -21.07 -41.95 -3.63
C ILE A 454 -20.87 -43.44 -3.28
N SER A 455 -19.84 -44.09 -3.84
CA SER A 455 -19.53 -45.49 -3.54
C SER A 455 -19.24 -45.67 -2.05
N ARG A 456 -18.30 -44.88 -1.50
CA ARG A 456 -17.93 -45.01 -0.09
C ARG A 456 -19.10 -44.70 0.85
N PHE A 457 -19.95 -43.73 0.51
CA PHE A 457 -21.15 -43.43 1.29
C PHE A 457 -22.10 -44.63 1.35
N LYS A 458 -22.30 -45.31 0.22
CA LYS A 458 -23.13 -46.52 0.16
C LYS A 458 -22.55 -47.67 0.99
N ASP A 459 -21.24 -47.87 0.94
CA ASP A 459 -20.57 -48.95 1.67
C ASP A 459 -20.73 -48.82 3.20
N THR A 460 -21.15 -47.66 3.70
CA THR A 460 -21.46 -47.42 5.12
C THR A 460 -22.92 -47.69 5.50
N LEU A 461 -23.78 -48.02 4.55
CA LEU A 461 -25.22 -48.17 4.74
C LEU A 461 -25.70 -49.58 4.36
N ASN A 462 -26.72 -50.07 5.06
CA ASN A 462 -27.45 -51.26 4.62
C ASN A 462 -28.50 -50.85 3.58
N ILE A 463 -28.09 -50.82 2.31
CA ILE A 463 -28.92 -50.37 1.19
C ILE A 463 -30.16 -51.25 1.01
N ASP A 464 -30.03 -52.56 1.19
CA ASP A 464 -31.13 -53.51 1.01
C ASP A 464 -32.24 -53.25 2.04
N ALA A 465 -31.87 -53.09 3.31
CA ALA A 465 -32.82 -52.75 4.37
C ALA A 465 -33.53 -51.40 4.13
N ILE A 466 -32.82 -50.40 3.57
CA ILE A 466 -33.42 -49.10 3.22
C ILE A 466 -34.39 -49.25 2.04
N ALA A 467 -33.99 -50.02 1.03
CA ALA A 467 -34.78 -50.22 -0.18
C ALA A 467 -36.09 -50.97 0.07
N GLU A 468 -36.09 -51.96 0.97
CA GLU A 468 -37.28 -52.72 1.37
C GLU A 468 -38.36 -51.85 2.04
N LYS A 469 -37.99 -50.72 2.63
CA LYS A 469 -38.93 -49.82 3.33
C LYS A 469 -39.68 -48.87 2.41
N HIS A 470 -39.28 -48.73 1.14
CA HIS A 470 -39.96 -47.91 0.14
C HIS A 470 -40.31 -46.49 0.63
N PHE A 471 -39.32 -45.80 1.20
CA PHE A 471 -39.52 -44.46 1.74
C PHE A 471 -40.08 -43.49 0.68
N LYS A 472 -41.02 -42.64 1.11
CA LYS A 472 -41.50 -41.48 0.35
C LYS A 472 -40.91 -40.24 0.99
N MET A 473 -40.14 -39.47 0.23
CA MET A 473 -39.37 -38.35 0.72
C MET A 473 -39.73 -37.09 -0.05
N LEU A 474 -39.93 -35.98 0.67
CA LEU A 474 -39.92 -34.63 0.11
C LEU A 474 -38.58 -34.00 0.49
N ILE A 475 -37.81 -33.57 -0.49
CA ILE A 475 -36.48 -32.96 -0.28
C ILE A 475 -36.46 -31.59 -0.95
N ASP A 476 -36.27 -30.57 -0.13
CA ASP A 476 -35.88 -29.24 -0.60
C ASP A 476 -34.35 -29.18 -0.64
N TYR A 477 -33.79 -28.94 -1.81
CA TYR A 477 -32.35 -28.81 -1.99
C TYR A 477 -31.84 -27.40 -1.72
N SER A 478 -32.75 -26.45 -1.49
CA SER A 478 -32.47 -25.04 -1.17
C SER A 478 -31.47 -24.40 -2.14
N PHE A 479 -31.57 -24.76 -3.42
CA PHE A 479 -30.65 -24.37 -4.49
C PHE A 479 -29.16 -24.69 -4.25
N GLY A 480 -28.87 -25.62 -3.32
CA GLY A 480 -27.53 -25.91 -2.84
C GLY A 480 -26.82 -27.05 -3.57
N LEU A 481 -25.54 -27.25 -3.23
CA LEU A 481 -24.65 -28.25 -3.83
C LEU A 481 -25.13 -29.71 -3.69
N ALA A 482 -26.01 -29.98 -2.72
CA ALA A 482 -26.59 -31.30 -2.52
C ALA A 482 -27.35 -31.79 -3.77
N SER A 483 -27.91 -30.88 -4.58
CA SER A 483 -28.61 -31.19 -5.83
C SER A 483 -27.74 -31.97 -6.83
N ASN A 484 -26.41 -31.82 -6.78
CA ASN A 484 -25.50 -32.51 -7.71
C ASN A 484 -25.19 -33.97 -7.32
N ILE A 485 -25.51 -34.40 -6.10
CA ILE A 485 -25.00 -35.68 -5.56
C ILE A 485 -26.11 -36.53 -4.98
N PHE A 486 -27.00 -35.92 -4.19
CA PHE A 486 -28.07 -36.65 -3.50
C PHE A 486 -29.00 -37.38 -4.46
N PRO A 487 -29.40 -36.84 -5.63
CA PRO A 487 -30.21 -37.60 -6.59
C PRO A 487 -29.56 -38.93 -7.00
N HIS A 488 -28.24 -38.95 -7.19
CA HIS A 488 -27.49 -40.17 -7.54
C HIS A 488 -27.40 -41.18 -6.38
N ILE A 489 -27.39 -40.69 -5.14
CA ILE A 489 -27.44 -41.52 -3.93
C ILE A 489 -28.84 -42.12 -3.78
N LEU A 490 -29.88 -41.27 -3.78
CA LEU A 490 -31.27 -41.64 -3.54
C LEU A 490 -31.84 -42.56 -4.62
N GLY A 491 -31.43 -42.39 -5.87
CA GLY A 491 -31.82 -43.28 -6.97
C GLY A 491 -31.44 -44.75 -6.74
N LYS A 492 -30.51 -45.02 -5.81
CA LYS A 492 -30.12 -46.39 -5.43
C LYS A 492 -30.89 -46.95 -4.24
N PHE A 493 -31.63 -46.12 -3.51
CA PHE A 493 -32.43 -46.53 -2.35
C PHE A 493 -33.84 -47.01 -2.72
N LYS A 494 -34.20 -47.04 -4.01
CA LYS A 494 -35.58 -47.34 -4.49
C LYS A 494 -36.67 -46.51 -3.78
N ALA A 495 -36.32 -45.32 -3.31
CA ALA A 495 -37.23 -44.40 -2.66
C ALA A 495 -38.03 -43.58 -3.69
N THR A 496 -39.25 -43.15 -3.34
CA THR A 496 -39.99 -42.17 -4.12
C THR A 496 -39.63 -40.78 -3.60
N VAL A 497 -38.96 -39.97 -4.41
CA VAL A 497 -38.47 -38.65 -4.00
C VAL A 497 -39.19 -37.56 -4.79
N VAL A 498 -39.82 -36.63 -4.09
CA VAL A 498 -40.31 -35.36 -4.63
C VAL A 498 -39.26 -34.30 -4.32
N SER A 499 -38.70 -33.70 -5.35
CA SER A 499 -37.59 -32.73 -5.22
C SER A 499 -38.09 -31.31 -5.43
N MET A 500 -37.69 -30.38 -4.56
CA MET A 500 -37.91 -28.94 -4.71
C MET A 500 -36.56 -28.21 -4.83
N ASN A 501 -36.51 -27.12 -5.60
CA ASN A 501 -35.31 -26.26 -5.75
C ASN A 501 -34.03 -27.04 -6.11
N ASN A 502 -34.16 -28.03 -7.02
CA ASN A 502 -33.17 -29.08 -7.28
C ASN A 502 -32.08 -28.71 -8.29
N TYR A 503 -31.76 -27.43 -8.43
CA TYR A 503 -30.67 -26.93 -9.26
C TYR A 503 -29.82 -25.97 -8.43
N MET A 504 -28.55 -25.79 -8.79
CA MET A 504 -27.71 -24.82 -8.10
C MET A 504 -28.07 -23.40 -8.51
N ASP A 505 -28.33 -22.54 -7.53
CA ASP A 505 -28.43 -21.10 -7.71
C ASP A 505 -27.44 -20.40 -6.77
N ALA A 506 -26.67 -19.48 -7.33
CA ALA A 506 -25.65 -18.71 -6.61
C ALA A 506 -26.08 -17.25 -6.38
N SER A 507 -27.28 -16.87 -6.85
CA SER A 507 -27.84 -15.52 -6.64
C SER A 507 -28.08 -15.17 -5.17
#